data_AF-A0A1F6CQ39-F1
#
_entry.id   AF-A0A1F6CQ39-F1
#
_cell.length_a   1.000
_cell.length_b   1.000
_cell.length_c   1.000
_cell.angle_alpha   90.00
_cell.angle_beta   90.00
_cell.angle_gamma   90.00
#
_symmetry.space_group_name_H-M   'P 1'
#
loop_
_entity.id
_entity.type
_entity.pdbx_description
1 polymer ?
#
loop_
_entity_poly.entity_id
_entity_poly.type
_entity_poly.pdbx_seq_one_letter_code
_entity_poly.pdbx_strand_id
1 'polypeptide(L)'
;MNETLTKMRAWIEAEQEKAKKDYADKFDLTSLTFCGVKAAGGDAFEAVKKKLWAAAEAERLGRYDVVTPDEAIRVIDRALIS
;
A
#
# COMPACT_ATOMS: atom_id res chain seq x y z
N MET A 1 -9.84 -10.33 4.30
CA MET A 1 -8.65 -10.37 3.43
C MET A 1 -8.70 -9.29 2.35
N ASN A 2 -9.69 -9.30 1.45
CA ASN A 2 -9.87 -8.19 0.48
C ASN A 2 -10.21 -6.85 1.16
N GLU A 3 -10.95 -6.86 2.27
CA GLU A 3 -11.25 -5.63 3.02
C GLU A 3 -9.99 -4.87 3.47
N THR A 4 -8.97 -5.57 3.99
CA THR A 4 -7.69 -4.96 4.37
C THR A 4 -7.00 -4.29 3.19
N LEU A 5 -6.91 -5.00 2.05
CA LEU A 5 -6.28 -4.50 0.84
C LEU A 5 -7.05 -3.28 0.27
N THR A 6 -8.38 -3.32 0.27
CA THR A 6 -9.21 -2.18 -0.13
C THR A 6 -8.99 -0.96 0.78
N LYS A 7 -8.90 -1.17 2.11
CA LYS A 7 -8.61 -0.08 3.06
C LYS A 7 -7.22 0.51 2.83
N MET A 8 -6.21 -0.32 2.55
CA MET A 8 -4.87 0.13 2.21
C MET A 8 -4.89 1.01 0.95
N ARG A 9 -5.55 0.55 -0.13
CA ARG A 9 -5.70 1.31 -1.38
C ARG A 9 -6.32 2.68 -1.14
N ALA A 10 -7.47 2.72 -0.46
CA ALA A 10 -8.19 3.95 -0.16
C ALA A 10 -7.38 4.92 0.70
N TRP A 11 -6.58 4.40 1.63
CA TRP A 11 -5.69 5.22 2.45
C TRP A 11 -4.60 5.89 1.60
N ILE A 12 -3.93 5.15 0.70
CA ILE A 12 -2.90 5.71 -0.18
C ILE A 12 -3.48 6.79 -1.09
N GLU A 13 -4.64 6.54 -1.70
CA GLU A 13 -5.34 7.53 -2.54
C GLU A 13 -5.67 8.81 -1.75
N ALA A 14 -6.11 8.68 -0.49
CA ALA A 14 -6.39 9.81 0.38
C ALA A 14 -5.12 10.59 0.76
N GLU A 15 -3.99 9.93 1.00
CA GLU A 15 -2.71 10.59 1.27
C GLU A 15 -2.16 11.31 0.04
N GLN A 16 -2.27 10.70 -1.16
CA GLN A 16 -1.92 11.38 -2.42
C GLN A 16 -2.76 12.64 -2.63
N GLU A 17 -4.06 12.59 -2.34
CA GLU A 17 -4.94 13.76 -2.47
C GLU A 17 -4.60 14.87 -1.46
N LYS A 18 -4.20 14.50 -0.24
CA LYS A 18 -3.71 15.48 0.74
C LYS A 18 -2.43 16.16 0.27
N ALA A 19 -1.50 15.39 -0.31
CA ALA A 19 -0.21 15.87 -0.80
C ALA A 19 -0.31 16.84 -1.99
N LYS A 20 -1.46 16.90 -2.69
CA LYS A 20 -1.71 17.88 -3.76
C LYS A 20 -2.05 19.29 -3.25
N LYS A 21 -2.27 19.47 -1.94
CA LYS A 21 -2.61 20.77 -1.35
C LYS A 21 -1.32 21.59 -1.16
N ASP A 22 -1.39 22.89 -1.46
CA ASP A 22 -0.25 23.83 -1.56
C ASP A 22 0.69 23.96 -0.34
N TYR A 23 0.41 23.26 0.77
CA TYR A 23 1.19 23.29 2.01
C TYR A 23 1.44 21.90 2.62
N ALA A 24 1.22 20.82 1.87
CA ALA A 24 1.45 19.46 2.36
C ALA A 24 2.86 18.96 1.99
N ASP A 25 3.46 18.19 2.89
CA ASP A 25 4.68 17.44 2.58
C ASP A 25 4.42 16.51 1.39
N LYS A 26 5.40 16.40 0.50
CA LYS A 26 5.30 15.51 -0.66
C LYS A 26 5.19 14.06 -0.20
N PHE A 27 4.11 13.39 -0.56
CA PHE A 27 3.93 11.97 -0.33
C PHE A 27 4.64 11.17 -1.44
N ASP A 28 5.97 11.28 -1.50
CA ASP A 28 6.79 10.74 -2.59
C ASP A 28 7.06 9.22 -2.45
N LEU A 29 7.13 8.73 -1.21
CA LEU A 29 7.38 7.32 -0.89
C LEU A 29 6.49 6.88 0.26
N THR A 30 6.09 5.61 0.23
CA THR A 30 5.30 4.96 1.27
C THR A 30 5.80 3.55 1.53
N SER A 31 5.58 3.05 2.75
CA SER A 31 5.86 1.65 3.11
C SER A 31 4.58 0.82 3.02
N LEU A 32 4.61 -0.34 2.36
CA LEU A 32 3.48 -1.28 2.30
C LEU A 32 3.09 -1.77 3.70
N THR A 33 4.08 -2.03 4.55
CA THR A 33 3.88 -2.39 5.96
C THR A 33 3.24 -1.25 6.75
N PHE A 34 3.78 -0.04 6.62
CA PHE A 34 3.22 1.14 7.29
C PHE A 34 1.78 1.41 6.85
N CYS A 35 1.51 1.37 5.55
CA CYS A 35 0.17 1.52 4.99
C CYS A 35 -0.80 0.49 5.57
N GLY A 36 -0.40 -0.79 5.60
CA GLY A 36 -1.22 -1.87 6.16
C GLY A 36 -1.55 -1.66 7.63
N VAL A 37 -0.54 -1.34 8.44
CA VAL A 37 -0.71 -1.08 9.87
C VAL A 37 -1.59 0.16 10.10
N LYS A 38 -1.41 1.23 9.33
CA LYS A 38 -2.21 2.46 9.47
C LYS A 38 -3.65 2.30 8.99
N ALA A 39 -3.88 1.56 7.91
CA ALA A 39 -5.20 1.42 7.31
C ALA A 39 -6.08 0.37 8.01
N ALA A 40 -5.47 -0.69 8.56
CA ALA A 40 -6.22 -1.84 9.08
C ALA A 40 -5.73 -2.38 10.43
N GLY A 41 -4.58 -1.94 10.94
CA GLY A 41 -3.95 -2.47 12.15
C GLY A 41 -2.98 -3.62 11.87
N GLY A 42 -2.11 -3.90 12.85
CA GLY A 42 -1.02 -4.89 12.72
C GLY A 42 -1.51 -6.30 12.41
N ASP A 43 -2.47 -6.80 13.19
CA ASP A 43 -2.98 -8.17 13.03
C ASP A 43 -3.66 -8.38 11.67
N ALA A 44 -4.41 -7.38 11.20
CA ALA A 44 -5.06 -7.42 9.90
C ALA A 44 -4.05 -7.35 8.74
N PHE A 45 -2.95 -6.62 8.92
CA PHE A 45 -1.86 -6.56 7.95
C PHE A 45 -1.10 -7.89 7.84
N GLU A 46 -0.75 -8.52 8.96
CA GLU A 46 -0.03 -9.81 8.94
C GLU A 46 -0.81 -10.89 8.16
N ALA A 47 -2.15 -10.83 8.20
CA ALA A 47 -3.02 -11.72 7.42
C ALA A 47 -2.92 -11.53 5.89
N VAL A 48 -2.52 -10.35 5.39
CA VAL A 48 -2.40 -10.04 3.95
C VAL A 48 -0.96 -9.87 3.48
N LYS A 49 0.00 -9.74 4.39
CA LYS A 49 1.42 -9.48 4.14
C LYS A 49 2.05 -10.44 3.13
N LYS A 50 1.82 -11.75 3.30
CA LYS A 50 2.35 -12.76 2.37
C LYS A 50 1.83 -12.55 0.94
N LYS A 51 0.56 -12.16 0.79
CA LYS A 51 -0.06 -11.91 -0.51
C LYS A 51 0.49 -10.63 -1.16
N LEU A 52 0.66 -9.57 -0.37
CA LEU A 52 1.27 -8.32 -0.83
C LEU A 52 2.71 -8.53 -1.29
N TRP A 53 3.51 -9.30 -0.56
CA TRP A 53 4.89 -9.58 -0.97
C TRP A 53 4.97 -10.42 -2.25
N ALA A 54 4.09 -11.40 -2.41
CA ALA A 54 4.00 -12.15 -3.66
C ALA A 54 3.60 -11.24 -4.84
N ALA A 55 2.68 -10.30 -4.62
CA ALA A 55 2.29 -9.32 -5.64
C ALA A 55 3.43 -8.33 -5.97
N ALA A 56 4.18 -7.87 -4.96
CA ALA A 56 5.34 -7.00 -5.15
C ALA A 56 6.47 -7.68 -5.92
N GLU A 57 6.72 -8.96 -5.64
CA GLU A 57 7.69 -9.78 -6.37
C GLU A 57 7.28 -9.95 -7.85
N ALA A 58 5.98 -10.18 -8.11
CA ALA A 58 5.45 -10.26 -9.47
C ALA A 58 5.54 -8.93 -10.25
N GLU A 59 5.48 -7.79 -9.55
CA GLU A 59 5.71 -6.45 -10.12
C GLU A 59 7.20 -6.10 -10.28
N ARG A 60 8.12 -7.03 -9.94
CA ARG A 60 9.58 -6.80 -9.94
C ARG A 60 10.02 -5.65 -9.03
N LEU A 61 9.20 -5.30 -8.04
CA LEU A 61 9.50 -4.31 -7.00
C LEU A 61 10.28 -4.95 -5.83
N GLY A 62 10.62 -6.24 -5.92
CA GLY A 62 11.34 -6.97 -4.88
C GLY A 62 10.58 -7.05 -3.55
N ARG A 63 11.31 -7.29 -2.46
CA ARG A 63 10.80 -7.17 -1.09
C ARG A 63 10.94 -5.75 -0.53
N TYR A 64 11.21 -4.76 -1.39
CA TYR A 64 11.36 -3.38 -0.93
C TYR A 64 10.02 -2.93 -0.36
N ASP A 65 10.02 -2.66 0.94
CA ASP A 65 8.83 -2.24 1.66
C ASP A 65 8.46 -0.80 1.29
N VAL A 66 9.46 0.01 0.92
CA VAL A 66 9.31 1.42 0.52
C VAL A 66 9.24 1.54 -1.00
N VAL A 67 8.12 2.07 -1.48
CA VAL A 67 7.79 2.25 -2.90
C VAL A 67 7.08 3.59 -3.10
N THR A 68 6.93 4.05 -4.34
CA THR A 68 6.05 5.20 -4.62
C THR A 68 4.59 4.84 -4.34
N PRO A 69 3.71 5.82 -4.07
CA PRO A 69 2.27 5.55 -3.88
C PRO A 69 1.61 4.80 -5.04
N ASP A 70 1.99 5.14 -6.28
CA ASP A 70 1.44 4.50 -7.49
C ASP A 70 1.88 3.04 -7.61
N GLU A 71 3.13 2.73 -7.25
CA GLU A 71 3.62 1.36 -7.17
C GLU A 71 2.91 0.57 -6.07
N ALA A 72 2.68 1.19 -4.90
CA ALA A 72 1.93 0.56 -3.82
C ALA A 72 0.49 0.22 -4.24
N ILE A 73 -0.22 1.14 -4.92
CA ILE A 73 -1.56 0.88 -5.47
C ILE A 73 -1.53 -0.30 -6.44
N ARG A 74 -0.55 -0.34 -7.36
CA ARG A 74 -0.42 -1.44 -8.33
C ARG A 74 -0.20 -2.80 -7.66
N VAL A 75 0.63 -2.85 -6.62
CA VAL A 75 0.85 -4.06 -5.82
C VAL A 75 -0.43 -4.49 -5.12
N ILE A 76 -1.16 -3.55 -4.52
CA ILE A 76 -2.43 -3.82 -3.84
C ILE A 76 -3.48 -4.33 -4.82
N ASP A 77 -3.60 -3.71 -6.00
CA ASP A 77 -4.55 -4.13 -7.04
C ASP A 77 -4.23 -5.54 -7.55
N ARG A 78 -2.95 -5.87 -7.77
CA ARG A 78 -2.54 -7.25 -8.09
C ARG A 78 -2.83 -8.22 -6.95
N ALA A 79 -2.62 -7.80 -5.70
CA ALA A 79 -2.97 -8.60 -4.52
C ALA A 79 -4.50 -8.77 -4.36
N LEU A 80 -5.34 -7.90 -4.92
CA LEU A 80 -6.80 -8.04 -4.89
C LEU A 80 -7.30 -9.07 -5.90
N ILE A 81 -6.60 -9.24 -7.02
CA ILE A 81 -7.00 -10.12 -8.15
C ILE A 81 -6.47 -11.55 -8.00
N SER A 82 -5.36 -11.73 -7.27
CA SER A 82 -4.79 -13.06 -6.95
C SER A 82 -5.57 -13.83 -5.91
#